data_AF-A0A6B0V7S7-F1
#
_entry.id   AF-A0A6B0V7S7-F1
#
_cell.length_a   1.000
_cell.length_b   1.000
_cell.length_c   1.000
_cell.angle_alpha   90.00
_cell.angle_beta   90.00
_cell.angle_gamma   90.00
#
_symmetry.space_group_name_H-M   'P 1'
#
loop_
_entity.id
_entity.type
_entity.pdbx_description
1 polymer ?
#
loop_
_entity_poly.entity_id
_entity_poly.type
_entity_poly.pdbx_seq_one_letter_code
_entity_poly.pdbx_strand_id
1 'polypeptide(L)'
;MKSWVLCMALGGIIVGANTISIVQNITLGVRFVCDTSFVKARKEKNHTTPLREYLSIFLNAVQLYLRESECPKIILVLTGVNETTEEEESGFEKTENELGEKTLDPTFTLGMFQKWVQSNINFKNDDIVFLLTSLQIDDHVGHGISKNGYSYFNEICSLGVGLVHDSGFMFDGVVYMAQQIAHMLGSPWDISETCPESDNTLMAPVSGPITLSQCTKDALVQQYNNYTNKDVCWKKTLKPDASFNWSLPATYFQTEDYCSTRHPLRVFQCPKGNAKHVADASKCFMGCCENNTVDASGFKYSVPDGTPCGQGKICIYAICSEYPEENNDYQHSS
;
A
#
# COMPACT_ATOMS: atom_id res chain seq x y z
N MET A 1 -11.23 2.27 34.12
CA MET A 1 -10.42 3.46 34.43
C MET A 1 -9.82 3.94 33.12
N LYS A 2 -10.32 5.05 32.57
CA LYS A 2 -9.81 5.62 31.31
C LYS A 2 -8.56 6.45 31.67
N SER A 3 -7.39 5.99 31.23
CA SER A 3 -6.15 6.75 31.41
C SER A 3 -6.04 7.75 30.27
N TRP A 4 -6.22 9.04 30.59
CA TRP A 4 -5.81 10.14 29.73
C TRP A 4 -4.29 10.29 29.88
N VAL A 5 -3.54 9.92 28.86
CA VAL A 5 -2.12 10.27 28.79
C VAL A 5 -2.03 11.70 28.27
N LEU A 6 -1.82 12.63 29.21
CA LEU A 6 -1.44 14.01 28.93
C LEU A 6 -0.01 14.02 28.35
N CYS A 7 0.18 14.57 27.16
CA CYS A 7 1.50 15.00 26.70
C CYS A 7 1.99 16.17 27.56
N MET A 8 2.89 15.90 28.50
CA MET A 8 3.53 16.96 29.30
C MET A 8 4.59 17.69 28.48
N ALA A 9 4.35 18.98 28.22
CA ALA A 9 5.38 19.94 27.83
C ALA A 9 6.19 20.33 29.09
N LEU A 10 7.44 19.90 29.17
CA LEU A 10 8.37 20.34 30.21
C LEU A 10 8.91 21.74 29.89
N GLY A 11 8.31 22.74 30.56
CA GLY A 11 8.95 23.91 31.18
C GLY A 11 9.87 24.82 30.35
N GLY A 12 9.41 26.04 30.08
CA GLY A 12 10.29 27.17 29.75
C GLY A 12 9.58 28.44 29.25
N ILE A 13 9.14 29.28 30.19
CA ILE A 13 8.80 30.72 30.06
C ILE A 13 7.66 31.09 29.08
N ILE A 14 6.60 31.64 29.67
CA ILE A 14 5.43 32.22 29.01
C ILE A 14 5.85 33.43 28.17
N VAL A 15 5.97 33.26 26.86
CA VAL A 15 5.83 34.33 25.86
C VAL A 15 4.89 33.78 24.80
N GLY A 16 3.82 34.51 24.51
CA GLY A 16 2.67 34.06 23.73
C GLY A 16 3.04 33.31 22.45
N ALA A 17 2.83 32.00 22.47
CA ALA A 17 2.94 31.16 21.28
C ALA A 17 1.55 31.07 20.66
N ASN A 18 1.40 31.59 19.43
CA ASN A 18 0.41 31.05 18.51
C ASN A 18 0.59 29.53 18.52
N THR A 19 -0.39 28.79 19.04
CA THR A 19 -0.39 27.33 18.95
C THR A 19 -0.67 26.95 17.51
N ILE A 20 0.36 27.06 16.66
CA ILE A 20 0.44 26.27 15.44
C ILE A 20 0.52 24.84 15.96
N SER A 21 -0.58 24.10 15.87
CA SER A 21 -0.55 22.65 15.97
C SER A 21 0.37 22.17 14.86
N ILE A 22 1.67 22.00 15.15
CA ILE A 22 2.61 21.40 14.21
C ILE A 22 2.16 19.96 14.06
N VAL A 23 1.45 19.66 12.96
CA VAL A 23 1.09 18.29 12.60
C VAL A 23 2.40 17.52 12.53
N GLN A 24 2.53 16.51 13.38
CA GLN A 24 3.70 15.66 13.42
C GLN A 24 3.64 14.70 12.23
N ASN A 25 4.69 14.68 11.41
CA ASN A 25 4.73 13.85 10.21
C ASN A 25 5.89 12.85 10.27
N ILE A 26 5.66 11.65 9.74
CA ILE A 26 6.70 10.72 9.30
C ILE A 26 6.67 10.76 7.76
N THR A 27 7.67 11.41 7.15
CA THR A 27 7.77 11.50 5.69
C THR A 27 8.83 10.53 5.18
N LEU A 28 8.42 9.56 4.36
CA LEU A 28 9.27 8.47 3.90
C LEU A 28 9.42 8.50 2.38
N GLY A 29 10.65 8.54 1.92
CA GLY A 29 11.01 8.39 0.52
C GLY A 29 11.01 6.92 0.12
N VAL A 30 10.13 6.55 -0.80
CA VAL A 30 9.92 5.19 -1.25
C VAL A 30 10.39 5.02 -2.67
N ARG A 31 11.29 4.06 -2.87
CA ARG A 31 11.70 3.61 -4.19
C ARG A 31 11.10 2.24 -4.50
N PHE A 32 10.61 2.09 -5.72
CA PHE A 32 10.22 0.78 -6.25
C PHE A 32 11.30 0.19 -7.14
N VAL A 33 11.54 -1.10 -6.94
CA VAL A 33 12.31 -1.96 -7.81
C VAL A 33 11.32 -2.98 -8.36
N CYS A 34 11.07 -2.95 -9.66
CA CYS A 34 10.12 -3.85 -10.33
C CYS A 34 10.90 -4.99 -10.97
N ASP A 35 10.56 -6.22 -10.61
CA ASP A 35 11.20 -7.38 -11.20
C ASP A 35 10.70 -7.66 -12.63
N THR A 36 11.43 -8.51 -13.34
CA THR A 36 11.11 -8.91 -14.70
C THR A 36 9.73 -9.56 -14.81
N SER A 37 9.26 -10.26 -13.76
CA SER A 37 7.93 -10.87 -13.73
C SER A 37 6.84 -9.80 -13.73
N PHE A 38 6.97 -8.78 -12.88
CA PHE A 38 6.07 -7.63 -12.79
C PHE A 38 6.01 -6.87 -14.12
N VAL A 39 7.18 -6.55 -14.69
CA VAL A 39 7.27 -5.81 -15.95
C VAL A 39 6.67 -6.62 -17.10
N LYS A 40 6.90 -7.94 -17.13
CA LYS A 40 6.32 -8.85 -18.12
C LYS A 40 4.79 -8.93 -17.99
N ALA A 41 4.27 -9.14 -16.79
CA ALA A 41 2.83 -9.22 -16.54
C ALA A 41 2.10 -7.95 -17.01
N ARG A 42 2.67 -6.78 -16.74
CA ARG A 42 2.14 -5.50 -17.22
C ARG A 42 2.14 -5.39 -18.74
N LYS A 43 3.23 -5.82 -19.40
CA LYS A 43 3.34 -5.83 -20.87
C LYS A 43 2.30 -6.77 -21.51
N GLU A 44 2.10 -7.95 -20.96
CA GLU A 44 1.14 -8.95 -21.48
C GLU A 44 -0.32 -8.46 -21.42
N LYS A 45 -0.63 -7.60 -20.44
CA LYS A 45 -1.95 -6.96 -20.32
C LYS A 45 -2.14 -5.74 -21.21
N ASN A 46 -1.12 -5.29 -21.93
CA ASN A 46 -1.16 -4.12 -22.83
C ASN A 46 -1.63 -2.82 -22.15
N HIS A 47 -1.32 -2.63 -20.87
CA HIS A 47 -1.67 -1.37 -20.18
C HIS A 47 -0.88 -0.20 -20.77
N THR A 48 -1.60 0.90 -21.00
CA THR A 48 -1.06 2.09 -21.68
C THR A 48 -0.44 3.10 -20.70
N THR A 49 -0.87 3.06 -19.45
CA THR A 49 -0.36 3.95 -18.40
C THR A 49 1.16 3.74 -18.18
N PRO A 50 1.97 4.79 -18.11
CA PRO A 50 3.39 4.68 -17.78
C PRO A 50 3.64 3.99 -16.42
N LEU A 51 4.71 3.20 -16.31
CA LEU A 51 5.04 2.47 -15.07
C LEU A 51 5.16 3.40 -13.85
N ARG A 52 5.85 4.53 -14.00
CA ARG A 52 6.01 5.51 -12.91
C ARG A 52 4.68 6.08 -12.44
N GLU A 53 3.73 6.29 -13.35
CA GLU A 53 2.39 6.77 -13.01
C GLU A 53 1.59 5.71 -12.27
N TYR A 54 1.60 4.45 -12.73
CA TYR A 54 1.02 3.32 -11.99
C TYR A 54 1.55 3.25 -10.56
N LEU A 55 2.87 3.34 -10.38
CA LEU A 55 3.50 3.25 -9.07
C LEU A 55 3.25 4.47 -8.18
N SER A 56 3.06 5.65 -8.77
CA SER A 56 2.60 6.83 -8.01
C SER A 56 1.19 6.63 -7.48
N ILE A 57 0.27 6.11 -8.31
CA ILE A 57 -1.10 5.78 -7.90
C ILE A 57 -1.11 4.68 -6.83
N PHE A 58 -0.28 3.66 -7.01
CA PHE A 58 -0.08 2.57 -6.04
C PHE A 58 0.37 3.12 -4.69
N LEU A 59 1.39 3.99 -4.65
CA LEU A 59 1.88 4.58 -3.41
C LEU A 59 0.85 5.51 -2.74
N ASN A 60 0.08 6.27 -3.52
CA ASN A 60 -1.00 7.10 -2.99
C ASN A 60 -2.09 6.23 -2.31
N ALA A 61 -2.44 5.10 -2.93
CA ALA A 61 -3.36 4.14 -2.36
C ALA A 61 -2.80 3.54 -1.07
N VAL A 62 -1.50 3.20 -1.03
CA VAL A 62 -0.83 2.72 0.20
C VAL A 62 -0.93 3.76 1.32
N GLN A 63 -0.66 5.03 1.03
CA GLN A 63 -0.80 6.13 1.99
C GLN A 63 -2.26 6.27 2.47
N LEU A 64 -3.24 6.02 1.60
CA LEU A 64 -4.67 6.04 1.97
C LEU A 64 -4.98 5.00 3.06
N TYR A 65 -4.39 3.81 3.04
CA TYR A 65 -4.58 2.80 4.10
C TYR A 65 -3.96 3.21 5.45
N LEU A 66 -3.01 4.15 5.46
CA LEU A 66 -2.35 4.66 6.65
C LEU A 66 -2.96 5.98 7.17
N ARG A 67 -4.03 6.47 6.54
CA ARG A 67 -4.63 7.81 6.78
C ARG A 67 -5.13 8.06 8.20
N GLU A 68 -5.49 7.02 8.95
CA GLU A 68 -5.97 7.16 10.33
C GLU A 68 -4.84 7.42 11.35
N SER A 69 -3.59 7.38 10.90
CA SER A 69 -2.46 7.85 11.69
C SER A 69 -2.43 9.37 11.61
N GLU A 70 -3.09 10.08 12.54
CA GLU A 70 -3.15 11.55 12.53
C GLU A 70 -1.95 12.19 13.26
N CYS A 71 -1.39 11.50 14.25
CA CYS A 71 -0.26 11.95 15.05
C CYS A 71 0.65 10.77 15.38
N PRO A 72 1.65 10.44 14.53
CA PRO A 72 2.08 11.21 13.36
C PRO A 72 1.27 10.90 12.08
N LYS A 73 1.14 11.86 11.17
CA LYS A 73 0.70 11.59 9.78
C LYS A 73 1.80 10.90 8.99
N ILE A 74 1.47 9.80 8.33
CA ILE A 74 2.39 9.10 7.43
C ILE A 74 2.28 9.73 6.04
N ILE A 75 3.41 10.20 5.51
CA ILE A 75 3.51 10.79 4.18
C ILE A 75 4.51 9.96 3.38
N LEU A 76 4.08 9.42 2.24
CA LEU A 76 4.91 8.60 1.36
C LEU A 76 5.22 9.39 0.08
N VAL A 77 6.49 9.40 -0.31
CA VAL A 77 6.97 10.14 -1.48
C VAL A 77 7.69 9.19 -2.41
N LEU A 78 7.26 9.09 -3.67
CA LEU A 78 7.93 8.28 -4.68
C LEU A 78 9.27 8.92 -5.07
N THR A 79 10.39 8.32 -4.66
CA THR A 79 11.74 8.84 -4.95
C THR A 79 12.34 8.26 -6.23
N GLY A 80 11.85 7.10 -6.68
CA GLY A 80 12.33 6.50 -7.91
C GLY A 80 11.67 5.17 -8.25
N VAL A 81 11.92 4.75 -9.49
CA VAL A 81 11.47 3.48 -10.05
C VAL A 81 12.64 2.89 -10.82
N ASN A 82 12.93 1.62 -10.57
CA ASN A 82 13.98 0.86 -11.23
C ASN A 82 13.40 -0.48 -11.69
N GLU A 83 13.84 -0.95 -12.85
CA GLU A 83 13.56 -2.31 -13.32
C GLU A 83 14.82 -3.15 -13.13
N THR A 84 14.69 -4.40 -12.69
CA THR A 84 15.83 -5.34 -12.63
C THR A 84 15.99 -6.11 -13.93
N THR A 85 17.15 -6.74 -14.10
CA THR A 85 17.37 -7.77 -15.12
C THR A 85 17.28 -9.18 -14.54
N GLU A 86 17.14 -10.20 -15.40
CA GLU A 86 17.14 -11.60 -14.97
C GLU A 86 18.47 -11.98 -14.28
N GLU A 87 19.58 -11.39 -14.69
CA GLU A 87 20.89 -11.61 -14.06
C GLU A 87 20.95 -11.04 -12.65
N GLU A 88 20.39 -9.85 -12.42
CA GLU A 88 20.31 -9.25 -11.08
C GLU A 88 19.42 -10.09 -10.15
N GLU A 89 18.34 -10.65 -10.70
CA GLU A 89 17.41 -11.52 -9.97
C GLU A 89 17.92 -12.94 -9.74
N SER A 90 19.04 -13.35 -10.36
CA SER A 90 19.61 -14.69 -10.17
C SER A 90 20.04 -14.98 -8.73
N GLY A 91 20.23 -13.93 -7.93
CA GLY A 91 20.49 -14.02 -6.50
C GLY A 91 19.23 -14.06 -5.63
N PHE A 92 18.03 -13.90 -6.19
CA PHE A 92 16.77 -14.04 -5.45
C PHE A 92 16.34 -15.51 -5.41
N GLU A 93 15.78 -15.92 -4.27
CA GLU A 93 15.42 -17.31 -4.04
C GLU A 93 14.01 -17.56 -4.59
N LYS A 94 13.96 -18.31 -5.70
CA LYS A 94 12.70 -18.71 -6.35
C LYS A 94 12.51 -20.21 -6.14
N THR A 95 11.34 -20.59 -5.63
CA THR A 95 10.96 -21.99 -5.48
C THR A 95 9.90 -22.36 -6.50
N GLU A 96 9.60 -23.65 -6.62
CA GLU A 96 8.54 -24.15 -7.49
C GLU A 96 7.56 -24.93 -6.63
N ASN A 97 6.27 -24.58 -6.71
CA ASN A 97 5.23 -25.25 -5.95
C ASN A 97 4.87 -26.62 -6.57
N GLU A 98 3.99 -27.38 -5.94
CA GLU A 98 3.58 -28.72 -6.41
C GLU A 98 2.95 -28.73 -7.82
N LEU A 99 2.49 -27.57 -8.31
CA LEU A 99 1.88 -27.39 -9.63
C LEU A 99 2.88 -26.94 -10.71
N GLY A 100 4.16 -26.77 -10.35
CA GLY A 100 5.18 -26.28 -11.27
C GLY A 100 5.23 -24.76 -11.41
N GLU A 101 4.50 -24.02 -10.55
CA GLU A 101 4.48 -22.56 -10.58
C GLU A 101 5.63 -22.00 -9.75
N LYS A 102 6.33 -21.01 -10.32
CA LYS A 102 7.42 -20.33 -9.62
C LYS A 102 6.85 -19.39 -8.56
N THR A 103 7.36 -19.52 -7.35
CA THR A 103 7.08 -18.63 -6.22
C THR A 103 8.37 -18.01 -5.70
N LEU A 104 8.26 -16.91 -4.98
CA LEU A 104 9.38 -16.21 -4.36
C LEU A 104 9.46 -16.60 -2.88
N ASP A 105 10.59 -17.14 -2.43
CA ASP A 105 10.82 -17.37 -1.01
C ASP A 105 11.07 -16.01 -0.34
N PRO A 106 10.22 -15.57 0.60
CA PRO A 106 10.33 -14.23 1.17
C PRO A 106 11.54 -14.07 2.09
N THR A 107 11.90 -15.10 2.86
CA THR A 107 12.93 -15.00 3.90
C THR A 107 14.31 -14.88 3.29
N PHE A 108 14.65 -15.77 2.36
CA PHE A 108 15.93 -15.72 1.67
C PHE A 108 15.99 -14.54 0.70
N THR A 109 14.91 -14.27 -0.04
CA THR A 109 14.89 -13.15 -0.99
C THR A 109 15.04 -11.81 -0.29
N LEU A 110 14.42 -11.57 0.86
CA LEU A 110 14.55 -10.29 1.57
C LEU A 110 16.02 -10.00 1.93
N GLY A 111 16.74 -11.01 2.46
CA GLY A 111 18.15 -10.86 2.81
C GLY A 111 19.06 -10.67 1.58
N MET A 112 18.76 -11.33 0.46
CA MET A 112 19.51 -11.15 -0.79
C MET A 112 19.22 -9.80 -1.45
N PHE A 113 17.96 -9.38 -1.44
CA PHE A 113 17.52 -8.06 -1.92
C PHE A 113 18.15 -6.94 -1.09
N GLN A 114 18.19 -7.07 0.24
CA GLN A 114 18.91 -6.14 1.12
C GLN A 114 20.37 -5.97 0.69
N LYS A 115 21.09 -7.07 0.45
CA LYS A 115 22.49 -7.02 -0.01
C LYS A 115 22.63 -6.37 -1.37
N TRP A 116 21.71 -6.65 -2.29
CA TRP A 116 21.69 -6.04 -3.61
C TRP A 116 21.48 -4.52 -3.52
N VAL A 117 20.51 -4.06 -2.72
CA VAL A 117 20.24 -2.64 -2.47
C VAL A 117 21.47 -1.96 -1.86
N GLN A 118 22.09 -2.57 -0.83
CA GLN A 118 23.27 -2.00 -0.16
C GLN A 118 24.51 -1.92 -1.06
N SER A 119 24.60 -2.79 -2.06
CA SER A 119 25.70 -2.79 -3.03
C SER A 119 25.53 -1.75 -4.15
N ASN A 120 24.33 -1.17 -4.29
CA ASN A 120 24.00 -0.27 -5.37
C ASN A 120 23.89 1.18 -4.86
N ILE A 121 24.86 2.02 -5.27
CA ILE A 121 25.01 3.39 -4.78
C ILE A 121 23.78 4.27 -5.03
N ASN A 122 22.96 3.92 -6.02
CA ASN A 122 21.76 4.67 -6.41
C ASN A 122 20.68 4.68 -5.32
N PHE A 123 20.77 3.80 -4.32
CA PHE A 123 19.78 3.67 -3.26
C PHE A 123 20.18 4.28 -1.93
N LYS A 124 21.39 4.87 -1.84
CA LYS A 124 21.98 5.34 -0.57
C LYS A 124 21.15 6.41 0.15
N ASN A 125 20.30 7.13 -0.57
CA ASN A 125 19.52 8.25 -0.04
C ASN A 125 18.03 7.93 0.16
N ASP A 126 17.56 6.78 -0.33
CA ASP A 126 16.16 6.38 -0.17
C ASP A 126 15.91 5.89 1.27
N ASP A 127 14.71 6.15 1.79
CA ASP A 127 14.36 5.71 3.14
C ASP A 127 13.83 4.27 3.12
N ILE A 128 13.10 3.90 2.05
CA ILE A 128 12.58 2.55 1.86
C ILE A 128 12.73 2.13 0.39
N VAL A 129 13.12 0.88 0.16
CA VAL A 129 13.17 0.25 -1.17
C VAL A 129 12.32 -1.01 -1.18
N PHE A 130 11.30 -1.06 -2.03
CA PHE A 130 10.43 -2.23 -2.19
C PHE A 130 10.70 -2.96 -3.51
N LEU A 131 10.88 -4.28 -3.44
CA LEU A 131 10.79 -5.16 -4.60
C LEU A 131 9.32 -5.47 -4.88
N LEU A 132 8.84 -5.11 -6.06
CA LEU A 132 7.53 -5.51 -6.58
C LEU A 132 7.69 -6.67 -7.57
N THR A 133 6.91 -7.72 -7.35
CA THR A 133 6.95 -8.95 -8.15
C THR A 133 5.54 -9.41 -8.48
N SER A 134 5.32 -9.98 -9.67
CA SER A 134 4.07 -10.68 -9.98
C SER A 134 4.11 -12.16 -9.59
N LEU A 135 5.25 -12.66 -9.10
CA LEU A 135 5.33 -14.01 -8.53
C LEU A 135 4.55 -14.04 -7.21
N GLN A 136 3.91 -15.17 -6.92
CA GLN A 136 3.35 -15.39 -5.59
C GLN A 136 4.51 -15.48 -4.59
N ILE A 137 4.31 -14.88 -3.41
CA ILE A 137 5.25 -15.00 -2.30
C ILE A 137 4.80 -16.21 -1.47
N ASP A 138 5.72 -17.14 -1.21
CA ASP A 138 5.41 -18.38 -0.52
C ASP A 138 6.45 -18.66 0.57
N ASP A 139 6.02 -18.56 1.83
CA ASP A 139 6.86 -18.78 3.00
C ASP A 139 6.81 -20.26 3.40
N HIS A 140 7.69 -21.07 2.82
CA HIS A 140 7.79 -22.50 3.12
C HIS A 140 8.35 -22.81 4.51
N VAL A 141 9.00 -21.83 5.15
CA VAL A 141 9.71 -22.00 6.43
C VAL A 141 8.87 -21.50 7.60
N GLY A 142 8.07 -20.45 7.40
CA GLY A 142 7.17 -19.87 8.40
C GLY A 142 5.69 -20.14 8.14
N HIS A 143 4.85 -19.59 9.02
CA HIS A 143 3.39 -19.58 8.83
C HIS A 143 2.90 -18.30 8.12
N GLY A 144 3.79 -17.57 7.44
CA GLY A 144 3.50 -16.43 6.57
C GLY A 144 2.30 -15.57 7.01
N ILE A 145 2.48 -14.73 8.04
CA ILE A 145 1.39 -13.90 8.59
C ILE A 145 0.84 -12.93 7.52
N SER A 146 1.70 -12.44 6.63
CA SER A 146 1.33 -11.66 5.45
C SER A 146 1.65 -12.47 4.19
N LYS A 147 0.62 -12.89 3.46
CA LYS A 147 0.74 -13.78 2.29
C LYS A 147 1.49 -13.15 1.11
N ASN A 148 1.37 -11.83 0.93
CA ASN A 148 1.81 -11.14 -0.29
C ASN A 148 2.75 -9.97 0.03
N GLY A 149 3.37 -9.99 1.20
CA GLY A 149 4.36 -8.98 1.57
C GLY A 149 5.25 -9.44 2.71
N TYR A 150 6.50 -8.99 2.70
CA TYR A 150 7.49 -9.37 3.70
C TYR A 150 8.48 -8.23 3.98
N SER A 151 8.84 -8.02 5.24
CA SER A 151 9.71 -6.92 5.67
C SER A 151 10.33 -7.18 7.04
N TYR A 152 11.37 -6.42 7.38
CA TYR A 152 11.91 -6.38 8.73
C TYR A 152 10.99 -5.60 9.67
N PHE A 153 10.81 -6.11 10.90
CA PHE A 153 10.03 -5.43 11.93
C PHE A 153 10.83 -4.29 12.56
N ASN A 154 10.25 -3.10 12.64
CA ASN A 154 10.82 -1.94 13.36
C ASN A 154 12.21 -1.45 12.88
N GLU A 155 12.60 -1.74 11.64
CA GLU A 155 13.93 -1.42 11.10
C GLU A 155 13.85 -0.45 9.90
N ILE A 156 12.82 0.41 9.82
CA ILE A 156 12.57 1.22 8.61
C ILE A 156 13.75 2.11 8.17
N CYS A 157 14.57 2.64 9.10
CA CYS A 157 15.70 3.52 8.75
C CYS A 157 17.05 2.80 8.65
N SER A 158 17.11 1.52 9.03
CA SER A 158 18.33 0.70 9.09
C SER A 158 18.32 -0.40 8.03
N LEU A 159 17.17 -1.05 7.88
CA LEU A 159 16.87 -2.13 6.94
C LEU A 159 15.52 -1.87 6.24
N GLY A 160 15.33 -0.65 5.72
CA GLY A 160 14.13 -0.23 4.98
C GLY A 160 13.98 -0.92 3.63
N VAL A 161 13.89 -2.25 3.62
CA VAL A 161 13.64 -3.06 2.43
C VAL A 161 12.44 -3.97 2.66
N GLY A 162 11.63 -4.14 1.62
CA GLY A 162 10.49 -5.04 1.66
C GLY A 162 10.19 -5.68 0.32
N LEU A 163 9.43 -6.77 0.36
CA LEU A 163 8.93 -7.49 -0.80
C LEU A 163 7.41 -7.35 -0.82
N VAL A 164 6.81 -7.14 -1.99
CA VAL A 164 5.36 -7.12 -2.16
C VAL A 164 4.99 -7.77 -3.48
N HIS A 165 4.00 -8.67 -3.43
CA HIS A 165 3.34 -9.16 -4.63
C HIS A 165 2.38 -8.09 -5.15
N ASP A 166 2.53 -7.73 -6.43
CA ASP A 166 1.55 -6.95 -7.17
C ASP A 166 1.53 -7.43 -8.63
N SER A 167 0.34 -7.59 -9.18
CA SER A 167 0.13 -8.00 -10.57
C SER A 167 0.69 -7.00 -11.59
N GLY A 168 0.92 -5.75 -11.17
CA GLY A 168 1.34 -4.64 -12.01
C GLY A 168 0.19 -4.01 -12.79
N PHE A 169 -1.06 -4.39 -12.51
CA PHE A 169 -2.23 -3.84 -13.18
C PHE A 169 -3.52 -3.77 -12.34
N MET A 170 -3.59 -4.48 -11.22
CA MET A 170 -4.78 -4.49 -10.35
C MET A 170 -4.67 -3.58 -9.12
N PHE A 171 -3.47 -3.15 -8.73
CA PHE A 171 -3.18 -2.62 -7.41
C PHE A 171 -3.45 -3.63 -6.27
N ASP A 172 -3.30 -4.93 -6.53
CA ASP A 172 -3.53 -6.00 -5.55
C ASP A 172 -2.42 -6.14 -4.50
N GLY A 173 -1.30 -5.42 -4.66
CA GLY A 173 -0.25 -5.29 -3.64
C GLY A 173 -0.45 -4.17 -2.61
N VAL A 174 -1.41 -3.26 -2.82
CA VAL A 174 -1.53 -2.02 -2.03
C VAL A 174 -1.67 -2.30 -0.52
N VAL A 175 -2.59 -3.20 -0.18
CA VAL A 175 -2.84 -3.59 1.22
C VAL A 175 -1.58 -4.16 1.87
N TYR A 176 -0.89 -5.05 1.16
CA TYR A 176 0.27 -5.75 1.68
C TYR A 176 1.45 -4.80 1.88
N MET A 177 1.64 -3.83 0.98
CA MET A 177 2.64 -2.79 1.19
C MET A 177 2.30 -1.89 2.39
N ALA A 178 1.03 -1.50 2.56
CA ALA A 178 0.61 -0.72 3.71
C ALA A 178 0.88 -1.46 5.03
N GLN A 179 0.60 -2.76 5.08
CA GLN A 179 0.97 -3.66 6.18
C GLN A 179 2.48 -3.66 6.42
N GLN A 180 3.29 -3.82 5.37
CA GLN A 180 4.75 -3.86 5.50
C GLN A 180 5.31 -2.52 6.02
N ILE A 181 4.79 -1.38 5.56
CA ILE A 181 5.23 -0.07 6.08
C ILE A 181 4.88 0.08 7.56
N ALA A 182 3.66 -0.29 7.96
CA ALA A 182 3.26 -0.25 9.38
C ALA A 182 4.13 -1.21 10.23
N HIS A 183 4.44 -2.40 9.71
CA HIS A 183 5.32 -3.39 10.34
C HIS A 183 6.77 -2.86 10.50
N MET A 184 7.33 -2.22 9.46
CA MET A 184 8.65 -1.57 9.52
C MET A 184 8.66 -0.38 10.51
N LEU A 185 7.52 0.27 10.73
CA LEU A 185 7.33 1.32 11.73
C LEU A 185 7.06 0.78 13.15
N GLY A 186 7.11 -0.54 13.34
CA GLY A 186 6.99 -1.19 14.65
C GLY A 186 5.57 -1.61 15.03
N SER A 187 4.60 -1.54 14.12
CA SER A 187 3.27 -2.10 14.38
C SER A 187 3.33 -3.63 14.48
N PRO A 188 2.82 -4.23 15.56
CA PRO A 188 2.64 -5.67 15.62
C PRO A 188 1.54 -6.12 14.65
N TRP A 189 1.52 -7.42 14.35
CA TRP A 189 0.37 -8.08 13.74
C TRP A 189 -0.77 -8.17 14.77
N ASP A 190 -2.01 -7.97 14.31
CA ASP A 190 -3.21 -8.11 15.15
C ASP A 190 -3.56 -9.61 15.28
N ILE A 191 -2.75 -10.35 16.05
CA ILE A 191 -2.88 -11.81 16.27
C ILE A 191 -2.67 -12.24 17.73
N SER A 192 -2.43 -11.29 18.64
CA SER A 192 -2.06 -11.57 20.03
C SER A 192 -3.19 -11.21 20.99
N GLU A 193 -3.16 -11.67 22.23
CA GLU A 193 -4.16 -11.24 23.23
C GLU A 193 -4.16 -9.72 23.46
N THR A 194 -2.99 -9.09 23.36
CA THR A 194 -2.81 -7.63 23.52
C THR A 194 -3.22 -6.83 22.28
N CYS A 195 -3.14 -7.45 21.11
CA CYS A 195 -3.55 -6.89 19.81
C CYS A 195 -4.39 -7.96 19.10
N PRO A 196 -5.66 -8.12 19.50
CA PRO A 196 -6.48 -9.23 19.05
C PRO A 196 -6.84 -9.09 17.57
N GLU A 197 -6.91 -10.23 16.89
CA GLU A 197 -7.33 -10.29 15.50
C GLU A 197 -8.75 -9.72 15.35
N SER A 198 -8.89 -8.77 14.43
CA SER A 198 -10.16 -8.20 14.04
C SER A 198 -10.25 -8.22 12.53
N ASP A 199 -11.40 -8.65 12.01
CA ASP A 199 -11.64 -8.81 10.57
C ASP A 199 -11.57 -7.50 9.74
N ASN A 200 -11.28 -6.38 10.40
CA ASN A 200 -11.45 -5.03 9.89
C ASN A 200 -10.21 -4.13 10.09
N THR A 201 -9.08 -4.71 10.47
CA THR A 201 -7.87 -3.96 10.85
C THR A 201 -6.73 -4.20 9.87
N LEU A 202 -5.91 -3.18 9.63
CA LEU A 202 -4.83 -3.25 8.64
C LEU A 202 -3.87 -4.42 8.90
N MET A 203 -3.52 -4.67 10.16
CA MET A 203 -2.52 -5.66 10.55
C MET A 203 -3.11 -7.04 10.85
N ALA A 204 -4.37 -7.30 10.47
CA ALA A 204 -4.97 -8.63 10.58
C ALA A 204 -4.52 -9.55 9.40
N PRO A 205 -4.23 -10.84 9.65
CA PRO A 205 -3.73 -11.75 8.60
C PRO A 205 -4.80 -12.24 7.61
N VAL A 206 -6.04 -12.44 8.09
CA VAL A 206 -7.06 -13.22 7.37
C VAL A 206 -8.11 -12.33 6.68
N SER A 207 -8.10 -11.02 6.93
CA SER A 207 -9.25 -10.17 6.68
C SER A 207 -8.95 -8.88 5.93
N GLY A 208 -10.01 -8.18 5.57
CA GLY A 208 -9.95 -6.97 4.79
C GLY A 208 -9.56 -5.76 5.62
N PRO A 209 -8.47 -5.06 5.32
CA PRO A 209 -8.08 -3.89 6.09
C PRO A 209 -9.03 -2.72 5.85
N ILE A 210 -9.69 -2.25 6.90
CA ILE A 210 -10.61 -1.09 6.83
C ILE A 210 -10.01 0.09 7.59
N THR A 211 -9.45 -0.20 8.76
CA THR A 211 -9.05 0.79 9.78
C THR A 211 -7.68 0.43 10.38
N LEU A 212 -7.05 1.39 11.06
CA LEU A 212 -5.87 1.09 11.87
C LEU A 212 -6.33 0.67 13.28
N SER A 213 -5.81 -0.47 13.76
CA SER A 213 -6.07 -0.90 15.14
C SER A 213 -5.44 0.08 16.14
N GLN A 214 -5.89 0.05 17.39
CA GLN A 214 -5.27 0.88 18.43
C GLN A 214 -3.79 0.50 18.63
N CYS A 215 -3.45 -0.79 18.48
CA CYS A 215 -2.06 -1.24 18.54
C CYS A 215 -1.19 -0.62 17.45
N THR A 216 -1.69 -0.56 16.21
CA THR A 216 -0.97 0.14 15.14
C THR A 216 -0.82 1.63 15.45
N LYS A 217 -1.89 2.32 15.86
CA LYS A 217 -1.85 3.74 16.20
C LYS A 217 -0.82 4.03 17.30
N ASP A 218 -0.83 3.24 18.37
CA ASP A 218 0.09 3.39 19.50
C ASP A 218 1.54 3.10 19.09
N ALA A 219 1.78 2.09 18.24
CA ALA A 219 3.10 1.78 17.73
C ALA A 219 3.69 2.93 16.89
N LEU A 220 2.88 3.54 16.01
CA LEU A 220 3.30 4.68 15.19
C LEU A 220 3.65 5.90 16.07
N VAL A 221 2.85 6.18 17.09
CA VAL A 221 3.13 7.22 18.10
C VAL A 221 4.43 6.93 18.84
N GLN A 222 4.59 5.70 19.34
CA GLN A 222 5.78 5.28 20.07
C GLN A 222 7.03 5.41 19.20
N GLN A 223 6.95 4.99 17.94
CA GLN A 223 8.04 5.09 17.00
C GLN A 223 8.46 6.55 16.79
N TYR A 224 7.51 7.45 16.55
CA TYR A 224 7.81 8.88 16.43
C TYR A 224 8.51 9.44 17.70
N ASN A 225 7.97 9.11 18.88
CA ASN A 225 8.48 9.61 20.16
C ASN A 225 9.91 9.09 20.44
N ASN A 226 10.20 7.83 20.12
CA ASN A 226 11.53 7.23 20.30
C ASN A 226 12.66 7.91 19.50
N TYR A 227 12.30 8.65 18.44
CA TYR A 227 13.23 9.33 17.54
C TYR A 227 13.08 10.86 17.54
N THR A 228 12.27 11.43 18.44
CA THR A 228 12.02 12.89 18.52
C THR A 228 13.30 13.71 18.59
N ASN A 229 14.31 13.27 19.35
CA ASN A 229 15.60 13.97 19.49
C ASN A 229 16.76 13.33 18.71
N LYS A 230 16.47 12.38 17.82
CA LYS A 230 17.49 11.67 17.02
C LYS A 230 17.47 12.17 15.57
N ASP A 231 18.62 12.12 14.92
CA ASP A 231 18.66 12.16 13.45
C ASP A 231 18.09 10.85 12.92
N VAL A 232 17.08 10.93 12.06
CA VAL A 232 16.30 9.77 11.59
C VAL A 232 15.91 9.98 10.14
N CYS A 233 15.81 8.89 9.37
CA CYS A 233 15.64 8.94 7.92
C CYS A 233 14.43 9.78 7.47
N TRP A 234 13.33 9.73 8.22
CA TRP A 234 12.08 10.44 7.90
C TRP A 234 12.03 11.93 8.31
N LYS A 235 13.13 12.50 8.83
CA LYS A 235 13.26 13.95 9.10
C LYS A 235 13.84 14.72 7.92
N LYS A 236 14.20 14.05 6.83
CA LYS A 236 14.68 14.68 5.60
C LYS A 236 13.54 15.49 4.95
N THR A 237 13.88 16.64 4.39
CA THR A 237 12.93 17.39 3.55
C THR A 237 12.83 16.71 2.19
N LEU A 238 11.90 15.78 2.06
CA LEU A 238 11.50 15.22 0.78
C LEU A 238 10.44 16.12 0.18
N LYS A 239 10.66 16.57 -1.06
CA LYS A 239 9.64 17.25 -1.84
C LYS A 239 9.02 16.24 -2.78
N PRO A 240 7.68 16.08 -2.78
CA PRO A 240 7.00 15.40 -3.86
C PRO A 240 7.43 16.00 -5.19
N ASP A 241 7.50 15.16 -6.22
CA ASP A 241 7.66 15.62 -7.58
C ASP A 241 6.43 16.47 -7.93
N ALA A 242 6.63 17.79 -8.07
CA ALA A 242 5.54 18.75 -8.30
C ALA A 242 4.75 18.49 -9.59
N SER A 243 5.24 17.59 -10.45
CA SER A 243 4.58 17.21 -11.70
C SER A 243 3.52 16.10 -11.55
N PHE A 244 3.44 15.42 -10.40
CA PHE A 244 2.50 14.32 -10.20
C PHE A 244 1.24 14.74 -9.47
N ASN A 245 0.10 14.65 -10.17
CA ASN A 245 -1.22 14.82 -9.58
C ASN A 245 -1.55 13.62 -8.70
N TRP A 246 -1.92 13.89 -7.45
CA TRP A 246 -2.38 12.85 -6.54
C TRP A 246 -3.64 12.20 -7.08
N SER A 247 -3.58 10.88 -7.25
CA SER A 247 -4.65 10.07 -7.84
C SER A 247 -4.67 8.68 -7.24
N LEU A 248 -5.85 8.06 -7.29
CA LEU A 248 -6.15 6.74 -6.73
C LEU A 248 -6.48 5.74 -7.85
N PRO A 249 -6.51 4.43 -7.55
CA PRO A 249 -6.82 3.39 -8.54
C PRO A 249 -8.08 3.65 -9.37
N ALA A 250 -9.12 4.26 -8.80
CA ALA A 250 -10.31 4.65 -9.55
C ALA A 250 -10.03 5.60 -10.72
N THR A 251 -9.01 6.46 -10.63
CA THR A 251 -8.56 7.32 -11.74
C THR A 251 -7.88 6.51 -12.84
N TYR A 252 -7.03 5.55 -12.48
CA TYR A 252 -6.37 4.64 -13.43
C TYR A 252 -7.38 3.88 -14.30
N PHE A 253 -8.44 3.37 -13.68
CA PHE A 253 -9.50 2.62 -14.38
C PHE A 253 -10.50 3.50 -15.13
N GLN A 254 -10.28 4.82 -15.26
CA GLN A 254 -11.00 5.66 -16.22
C GLN A 254 -10.47 5.47 -17.65
N THR A 255 -9.19 5.11 -17.79
CA THR A 255 -8.53 4.89 -19.07
C THR A 255 -8.21 3.42 -19.34
N GLU A 256 -8.23 2.57 -18.32
CA GLU A 256 -7.93 1.15 -18.40
C GLU A 256 -9.19 0.31 -18.10
N ASP A 257 -9.39 -0.81 -18.81
CA ASP A 257 -10.59 -1.65 -18.64
C ASP A 257 -10.49 -2.50 -17.38
N TYR A 258 -11.21 -2.10 -16.33
CA TYR A 258 -11.24 -2.82 -15.06
C TYR A 258 -11.67 -4.29 -15.19
N CYS A 259 -12.72 -4.61 -15.94
CA CYS A 259 -13.21 -5.99 -16.01
C CYS A 259 -12.23 -6.91 -16.72
N SER A 260 -11.51 -6.40 -17.73
CA SER A 260 -10.45 -7.14 -18.42
C SER A 260 -9.28 -7.54 -17.50
N THR A 261 -9.03 -6.72 -16.46
CA THR A 261 -8.01 -7.01 -15.45
C THR A 261 -8.45 -8.08 -14.46
N ARG A 262 -9.75 -8.18 -14.16
CA ARG A 262 -10.32 -9.13 -13.18
C ARG A 262 -10.46 -10.55 -13.69
N HIS A 263 -10.75 -10.74 -14.98
CA HIS A 263 -11.04 -12.06 -15.50
C HIS A 263 -10.81 -12.14 -17.02
N PRO A 264 -10.16 -13.20 -17.54
CA PRO A 264 -9.85 -13.32 -18.97
C PRO A 264 -11.09 -13.41 -19.87
N LEU A 265 -12.20 -13.95 -19.36
CA LEU A 265 -13.46 -14.10 -20.12
C LEU A 265 -14.54 -13.06 -19.80
N ARG A 266 -14.49 -12.39 -18.63
CA ARG A 266 -15.58 -11.54 -18.14
C ARG A 266 -15.16 -10.09 -18.20
N VAL A 267 -14.97 -9.63 -19.42
CA VAL A 267 -14.31 -8.35 -19.71
C VAL A 267 -15.27 -7.18 -19.83
N PHE A 268 -16.60 -7.41 -19.79
CA PHE A 268 -17.59 -6.35 -19.94
C PHE A 268 -18.21 -5.97 -18.61
N GLN A 269 -18.45 -4.69 -18.36
CA GLN A 269 -19.30 -4.27 -17.25
C GLN A 269 -20.73 -4.80 -17.45
N CYS A 270 -21.28 -5.46 -16.43
CA CYS A 270 -22.63 -6.03 -16.52
C CYS A 270 -23.69 -4.92 -16.67
N PRO A 271 -24.58 -5.00 -17.69
CA PRO A 271 -25.56 -3.96 -17.97
C PRO A 271 -26.67 -3.92 -16.92
N LYS A 272 -27.39 -2.79 -16.85
CA LYS A 272 -28.58 -2.67 -16.01
C LYS A 272 -29.60 -3.76 -16.39
N GLY A 273 -30.13 -4.45 -15.38
CA GLY A 273 -31.04 -5.58 -15.55
C GLY A 273 -30.36 -6.96 -15.45
N ASN A 274 -29.03 -7.02 -15.57
CA ASN A 274 -28.28 -8.25 -15.29
C ASN A 274 -28.26 -8.56 -13.78
N ALA A 275 -28.32 -9.85 -13.41
CA ALA A 275 -28.33 -10.30 -12.00
C ALA A 275 -27.07 -9.91 -11.19
N LYS A 276 -25.96 -9.63 -11.87
CA LYS A 276 -24.69 -9.23 -11.25
C LYS A 276 -24.46 -7.72 -11.26
N HIS A 277 -25.32 -6.96 -11.94
CA HIS A 277 -25.28 -5.50 -11.90
C HIS A 277 -25.50 -5.00 -10.47
N VAL A 278 -24.73 -3.98 -10.08
CA VAL A 278 -24.81 -3.34 -8.77
C VAL A 278 -25.15 -1.87 -9.01
N ALA A 279 -26.41 -1.51 -8.77
CA ALA A 279 -26.89 -0.13 -8.95
C ALA A 279 -26.57 0.77 -7.75
N ASP A 280 -26.42 0.17 -6.58
CA ASP A 280 -26.14 0.88 -5.33
C ASP A 280 -24.63 1.08 -5.16
N ALA A 281 -24.17 2.30 -5.44
CA ALA A 281 -22.76 2.67 -5.38
C ALA A 281 -22.16 2.53 -3.97
N SER A 282 -22.97 2.63 -2.91
CA SER A 282 -22.47 2.49 -1.53
C SER A 282 -22.01 1.06 -1.20
N LYS A 283 -22.37 0.08 -2.05
CA LYS A 283 -21.88 -1.29 -1.91
C LYS A 283 -20.42 -1.42 -2.30
N CYS A 284 -19.88 -0.52 -3.12
CA CYS A 284 -18.50 -0.63 -3.60
C CYS A 284 -18.19 -1.94 -4.33
N PHE A 285 -19.18 -2.45 -5.08
CA PHE A 285 -19.03 -3.59 -5.99
C PHE A 285 -19.55 -3.23 -7.37
N MET A 286 -18.99 -3.86 -8.40
CA MET A 286 -19.53 -3.86 -9.75
C MET A 286 -19.55 -5.26 -10.34
N GLY A 287 -20.43 -5.49 -11.32
CA GLY A 287 -20.50 -6.75 -12.05
C GLY A 287 -19.61 -6.72 -13.29
N CYS A 288 -18.85 -7.80 -13.51
CA CYS A 288 -18.15 -8.07 -14.76
C CYS A 288 -18.69 -9.35 -15.40
N CYS A 289 -19.02 -9.27 -16.69
CA CYS A 289 -19.79 -10.23 -17.48
C CYS A 289 -19.05 -10.64 -18.75
N GLU A 290 -19.42 -11.80 -19.30
CA GLU A 290 -18.83 -12.36 -20.54
C GLU A 290 -19.15 -11.52 -21.78
N ASN A 291 -20.30 -10.84 -21.76
CA ASN A 291 -20.73 -9.89 -22.78
C ASN A 291 -21.67 -8.84 -22.13
N ASN A 292 -22.19 -7.92 -22.93
CA ASN A 292 -23.03 -6.81 -22.47
C ASN A 292 -24.54 -7.09 -22.52
N THR A 293 -24.99 -8.35 -22.41
CA THR A 293 -26.42 -8.71 -22.35
C THR A 293 -26.94 -8.93 -20.93
N VAL A 294 -28.26 -8.86 -20.76
CA VAL A 294 -28.92 -8.98 -19.45
C VAL A 294 -28.86 -10.40 -18.88
N ASP A 295 -28.72 -11.42 -19.73
CA ASP A 295 -28.62 -12.84 -19.40
C ASP A 295 -27.17 -13.33 -19.28
N ALA A 296 -26.18 -12.47 -19.53
CA ALA A 296 -24.76 -12.80 -19.48
C ALA A 296 -24.33 -13.34 -18.11
N SER A 297 -23.52 -14.41 -18.12
CA SER A 297 -22.85 -14.90 -16.92
C SER A 297 -21.78 -13.90 -16.45
N GLY A 298 -21.64 -13.75 -15.14
CA GLY A 298 -20.75 -12.76 -14.55
C GLY A 298 -20.48 -12.98 -13.07
N PHE A 299 -19.52 -12.22 -12.56
CA PHE A 299 -19.17 -12.15 -11.14
C PHE A 299 -19.22 -10.71 -10.63
N LYS A 300 -19.33 -10.56 -9.32
CA LYS A 300 -19.20 -9.26 -8.65
C LYS A 300 -17.78 -9.13 -8.14
N TYR A 301 -17.17 -7.98 -8.37
CA TYR A 301 -15.86 -7.61 -7.88
C TYR A 301 -15.97 -6.29 -7.12
N SER A 302 -15.12 -6.09 -6.12
CA SER A 302 -14.96 -4.79 -5.46
C SER A 302 -14.63 -3.74 -6.52
N VAL A 303 -15.10 -2.51 -6.37
CA VAL A 303 -14.64 -1.43 -7.26
C VAL A 303 -13.24 -0.97 -6.84
N PRO A 304 -12.47 -0.33 -7.73
CA PRO A 304 -11.17 0.23 -7.38
C PRO A 304 -11.25 1.23 -6.22
N ASP A 305 -10.20 1.28 -5.40
CA ASP A 305 -10.09 2.28 -4.33
C ASP A 305 -10.13 3.70 -4.91
N GLY A 306 -10.87 4.60 -4.23
CA GLY A 306 -11.14 5.95 -4.71
C GLY A 306 -12.43 6.10 -5.52
N THR A 307 -13.15 5.01 -5.79
CA THR A 307 -14.44 5.08 -6.52
C THR A 307 -15.46 5.84 -5.68
N PRO A 308 -16.11 6.91 -6.19
CA PRO A 308 -17.13 7.63 -5.44
C PRO A 308 -18.33 6.73 -5.09
N CYS A 309 -18.76 6.76 -3.84
CA CYS A 309 -19.85 5.92 -3.33
C CYS A 309 -20.92 6.70 -2.54
N GLY A 310 -20.76 8.02 -2.46
CA GLY A 310 -21.66 8.96 -1.79
C GLY A 310 -21.05 10.36 -1.74
N GLN A 311 -21.80 11.32 -1.21
CA GLN A 311 -21.27 12.68 -0.99
C GLN A 311 -20.16 12.64 0.06
N GLY A 312 -18.95 13.08 -0.30
CA GLY A 312 -17.78 13.05 0.58
C GLY A 312 -17.24 11.65 0.89
N LYS A 313 -17.63 10.63 0.12
CA LYS A 313 -17.28 9.22 0.37
C LYS A 313 -16.71 8.53 -0.85
N ILE A 314 -15.72 7.67 -0.60
CA ILE A 314 -15.11 6.81 -1.59
C ILE A 314 -15.07 5.36 -1.11
N CYS A 315 -14.97 4.44 -2.05
CA CYS A 315 -14.70 3.04 -1.77
C CYS A 315 -13.23 2.85 -1.38
N ILE A 316 -13.01 2.17 -0.26
CA ILE A 316 -11.71 1.72 0.22
C ILE A 316 -11.90 0.28 0.67
N TYR A 317 -11.19 -0.67 0.08
CA TYR A 317 -11.34 -2.10 0.35
C TYR A 317 -12.82 -2.57 0.33
N ALA A 318 -13.53 -2.24 -0.77
CA ALA A 318 -14.95 -2.58 -0.95
C ALA A 318 -15.93 -1.98 0.09
N ILE A 319 -15.53 -0.95 0.83
CA ILE A 319 -16.37 -0.29 1.83
C ILE A 319 -16.46 1.20 1.55
N CYS A 320 -17.69 1.73 1.57
CA CYS A 320 -17.93 3.15 1.38
C CYS A 320 -17.57 3.92 2.64
N SER A 321 -16.46 4.65 2.58
CA SER A 321 -15.83 5.32 3.73
C SER A 321 -15.81 6.83 3.54
N GLU A 322 -15.87 7.57 4.65
CA GLU A 322 -15.67 9.03 4.63
C GLU A 322 -14.28 9.37 4.09
N TYR A 323 -14.23 10.40 3.24
CA TYR A 323 -12.99 10.92 2.69
C TYR A 323 -13.02 12.46 2.83
N PRO A 324 -12.41 13.00 3.90
CA PRO A 324 -12.47 14.43 4.21
C PRO A 324 -11.90 15.30 3.09
N GLU A 325 -12.53 16.45 2.84
CA GLU A 325 -12.08 17.42 1.84
C GLU A 325 -10.68 18.00 2.13
N GLU A 326 -10.15 17.92 3.35
CA GLU A 326 -8.77 18.34 3.67
C GLU A 326 -7.71 17.45 2.99
N ASN A 327 -8.07 16.22 2.61
CA ASN A 327 -7.21 15.40 1.73
C ASN A 327 -7.32 15.81 0.25
N ASN A 328 -8.15 16.81 -0.09
CA ASN A 328 -8.13 17.48 -1.40
C ASN A 328 -7.03 18.55 -1.51
N ASP A 329 -6.27 18.85 -0.44
CA ASP A 329 -5.06 19.69 -0.58
C ASP A 329 -4.02 19.04 -1.53
N TYR A 330 -4.11 17.72 -1.73
CA TYR A 330 -3.33 17.01 -2.75
C TYR A 330 -3.86 17.17 -4.19
N GLN A 331 -5.05 17.76 -4.38
CA GLN A 331 -5.61 18.14 -5.69
C GLN A 331 -5.23 19.59 -6.10
N HIS A 332 -4.65 20.38 -5.20
CA HIS A 332 -4.23 21.76 -5.49
C HIS A 332 -2.71 21.86 -5.72
N SER A 333 -2.24 21.19 -6.77
CA SER A 333 -1.02 21.58 -7.49
C SER A 333 -1.44 21.87 -8.93
N SER A 334 -1.80 23.13 -9.18
CA SER A 334 -2.22 23.61 -10.51
C SER A 334 -1.07 23.68 -11.51
#